data_AF-A0AAE0B317-F1
#
_entry.id   AF-A0AAE0B317-F1
#
_cell.length_a   1.000
_cell.length_b   1.000
_cell.length_c   1.000
_cell.angle_alpha   90.00
_cell.angle_beta   90.00
_cell.angle_gamma   90.00
#
_symmetry.space_group_name_H-M   'P 1'
#
loop_
_entity.id
_entity.type
_entity.pdbx_description
1 polymer ?
#
loop_
_entity_poly.entity_id
_entity_poly.type
_entity_poly.pdbx_seq_one_letter_code
_entity_poly.pdbx_strand_id
1 'polypeptide(L)' 'MMMAQNSENNRANWTDPIYRKSFIDLCLQEVNNGYRSGGTLQPCAWNRIAEGLEKLTSKRFTQKQLKNG' A
#
# COMPACT_ATOMS: atom_id res chain seq x y z
N MET A 1 20.00 17.47 22.36
CA MET A 1 19.55 16.18 21.79
C MET A 1 18.86 16.49 20.49
N MET A 2 19.33 15.93 19.37
CA MET A 2 18.85 16.27 18.03
C MET A 2 17.40 15.80 17.86
N MET A 3 16.46 16.74 17.66
CA MET A 3 15.17 16.40 17.07
C MET A 3 15.46 15.99 15.62
N ALA A 4 15.55 14.68 15.41
CA ALA A 4 15.58 14.13 14.06
C ALA A 4 14.31 14.64 13.36
N GLN A 5 14.52 15.46 12.34
CA GLN A 5 13.47 15.89 11.43
C GLN A 5 12.86 14.63 10.82
N ASN A 6 11.73 14.19 11.36
CA ASN A 6 10.97 13.10 10.77
C ASN A 6 10.25 13.69 9.55
N SER A 7 11.01 13.87 8.48
CA SER A 7 10.49 14.09 7.14
C SER A 7 9.31 13.16 6.96
N GLU A 8 8.14 13.75 6.73
CA GLU A 8 6.86 13.11 6.44
C GLU A 8 7.10 11.82 5.66
N ASN A 9 7.09 10.72 6.41
CA ASN A 9 7.59 9.44 5.97
C ASN A 9 6.71 8.98 4.81
N ASN A 10 7.22 9.15 3.59
CA ASN A 10 6.57 8.73 2.34
C ASN A 10 6.47 7.19 2.24
N ARG A 11 6.79 6.44 3.30
CA ARG A 11 6.66 4.99 3.39
C ARG A 11 5.43 4.64 4.22
N ALA A 12 4.66 3.65 3.75
CA ALA A 12 3.57 3.10 4.54
C ALA A 12 4.16 2.47 5.82
N ASN A 13 3.77 2.96 7.00
CA ASN A 13 4.12 2.31 8.25
C ASN A 13 3.25 1.05 8.42
N TRP A 14 3.78 -0.10 8.00
CA TRP A 14 3.19 -1.43 8.20
C TRP A 14 3.43 -1.95 9.62
N THR A 15 3.19 -1.13 10.64
CA THR A 15 3.39 -1.50 12.05
C THR A 15 2.38 -2.54 12.52
N ASP A 16 1.24 -2.62 11.86
CA ASP A 16 0.17 -3.57 12.18
C ASP A 16 0.23 -4.78 11.23
N PRO A 17 0.36 -6.01 11.76
CA PRO A 17 0.44 -7.22 10.95
C PRO A 17 -0.86 -7.52 10.18
N ILE A 18 -2.01 -7.06 10.66
CA ILE A 18 -3.30 -7.20 9.96
C ILE A 18 -3.29 -6.32 8.71
N TYR A 19 -2.81 -5.08 8.81
CA TYR A 19 -2.72 -4.17 7.66
C TYR A 19 -1.75 -4.70 6.61
N ARG A 20 -0.61 -5.26 7.04
CA ARG A 20 0.36 -5.88 6.15
C ARG A 20 -0.21 -7.10 5.43
N LYS A 21 -0.92 -7.98 6.16
CA LYS A 21 -1.55 -9.16 5.57
C LYS A 21 -2.62 -8.76 4.55
N SER A 22 -3.52 -7.86 4.93
CA SER A 22 -4.57 -7.35 4.04
C SER A 22 -3.99 -6.68 2.79
N PHE A 23 -2.89 -5.93 2.92
CA PHE A 23 -2.20 -5.36 1.75
C PHE A 23 -1.69 -6.43 0.79
N ILE A 24 -1.05 -7.49 1.31
CA ILE A 24 -0.55 -8.60 0.50
C ILE A 24 -1.71 -9.35 -0.16
N ASP A 25 -2.78 -9.64 0.57
CA ASP A 25 -4.00 -10.27 0.04
C ASP A 25 -4.61 -9.44 -1.10
N LEU A 26 -4.74 -8.11 -0.93
CA LEU A 26 -5.23 -7.22 -1.97
C LEU A 26 -4.29 -7.17 -3.20
N CYS A 27 -2.97 -7.17 -2.98
CA CYS A 27 -2.01 -7.26 -4.08
C CYS A 27 -2.15 -8.57 -4.85
N LEU A 28 -2.29 -9.70 -4.14
CA LEU A 28 -2.46 -11.02 -4.75
C LEU A 28 -3.79 -11.12 -5.50
N GLN A 29 -4.87 -10.55 -4.96
CA GLN A 29 -6.17 -10.49 -5.61
C GLN A 29 -6.11 -9.72 -6.93
N GLU A 30 -5.47 -8.55 -6.95
CA GLU A 30 -5.32 -7.76 -8.18
C GLU A 30 -4.39 -8.44 -9.20
N VAL A 31 -3.35 -9.14 -8.75
CA VAL A 31 -2.51 -10.00 -9.62
C VAL A 31 -3.35 -11.12 -10.23
N ASN A 32 -4.16 -11.82 -9.42
CA ASN A 32 -4.99 -12.93 -9.87
C ASN A 32 -6.12 -12.49 -10.80
N ASN A 33 -6.66 -11.29 -10.60
CA ASN A 33 -7.65 -10.66 -11.50
C ASN A 33 -7.07 -10.25 -12.86
N GLY A 34 -5.77 -10.45 -13.11
CA GLY A 34 -5.15 -10.11 -14.38
C GLY A 34 -4.78 -8.63 -14.53
N TYR A 35 -4.84 -7.83 -13.46
CA TYR A 35 -4.36 -6.42 -13.47
C TYR A 35 -2.83 -6.31 -13.35
N ARG A 36 -2.14 -7.37 -13.74
CA ARG A 36 -0.68 -7.44 -13.81
C ARG A 36 -0.25 -7.05 -15.22
N SER A 37 0.47 -5.95 -15.35
CA SER A 37 1.21 -5.64 -16.58
C SER A 37 2.66 -6.11 -16.41
N GLY A 38 2.93 -7.31 -16.89
CA GLY A 38 4.25 -7.95 -16.83
C GLY A 38 4.72 -8.18 -15.40
N GLY A 39 5.82 -7.53 -14.99
CA GLY A 39 6.38 -7.66 -13.64
C GLY A 39 5.67 -6.84 -12.55
N THR A 40 4.74 -5.95 -12.92
CA THR A 40 4.19 -4.94 -12.01
C THR A 40 2.67 -4.84 -12.06
N LEU A 41 2.06 -4.41 -10.95
CA LEU A 41 0.65 -4.06 -10.90
C LEU A 41 0.38 -2.76 -11.65
N GLN A 42 -0.72 -2.71 -12.39
CA GLN A 42 -1.15 -1.50 -13.09
C GLN A 42 -1.46 -0.36 -12.10
N PRO A 43 -1.34 0.92 -12.51
CA PRO A 43 -1.77 2.06 -11.69
C PRO A 43 -3.22 1.91 -11.20
N CYS A 44 -4.09 1.33 -12.03
CA CYS A 44 -5.48 1.06 -11.69
C CYS A 44 -5.61 0.12 -10.47
N ALA A 45 -4.77 -0.92 -10.41
CA ALA A 45 -4.74 -1.87 -9.30
C ALA A 45 -4.24 -1.21 -8.01
N TRP A 46 -3.20 -0.37 -8.10
CA TRP A 46 -2.71 0.37 -6.92
C TRP A 46 -3.77 1.28 -6.31
N ASN A 47 -4.63 1.91 -7.13
CA ASN A 47 -5.76 2.69 -6.64
C ASN A 47 -6.79 1.82 -5.91
N ARG A 48 -7.10 0.64 -6.43
CA ARG A 48 -8.02 -0.31 -5.79
C ARG A 48 -7.48 -0.85 -4.48
N ILE A 49 -6.19 -1.17 -4.43
CA ILE A 49 -5.51 -1.62 -3.21
C ILE A 49 -5.52 -0.51 -2.16
N ALA A 50 -5.26 0.73 -2.56
CA ALA A 50 -5.34 1.89 -1.66
C ALA A 50 -6.75 2.09 -1.10
N GLU A 51 -7.78 1.97 -1.93
CA GLU A 51 -9.18 2.07 -1.48
C GLU A 51 -9.57 0.94 -0.52
N GLY A 52 -9.17 -0.30 -0.81
CA GLY A 52 -9.41 -1.45 0.07
C GLY A 52 -8.72 -1.29 1.43
N LEU A 53 -7.48 -0.83 1.42
CA LEU A 53 -6.74 -0.50 2.65
C LEU A 53 -7.36 0.67 3.41
N GLU A 54 -7.81 1.73 2.73
CA GLU A 54 -8.46 2.87 3.37
C GLU A 54 -9.74 2.42 4.10
N LYS A 55 -10.55 1.56 3.47
CA LYS A 55 -11.75 0.98 4.13
C LYS A 55 -11.41 0.14 5.35
N LEU A 56 -10.32 -0.65 5.30
CA LEU A 56 -9.93 -1.54 6.40
C LEU A 56 -9.24 -0.83 7.55
N THR A 57 -8.43 0.19 7.24
CA THR A 57 -7.54 0.83 8.21
C THR A 57 -8.00 2.23 8.61
N SER A 58 -9.00 2.78 7.91
CA SER A 58 -9.37 4.20 7.94
C SER A 58 -8.20 5.15 7.67
N LYS A 59 -7.09 4.65 7.10
CA LYS A 59 -5.92 5.42 6.70
C LYS A 59 -5.84 5.49 5.19
N ARG A 60 -5.68 6.70 4.69
CA ARG A 60 -5.46 6.94 3.27
C ARG A 60 -4.00 6.64 2.91
N PHE A 61 -3.80 5.70 2.01
CA PHE A 61 -2.49 5.38 1.45
C PHE A 61 -2.39 5.90 0.02
N THR A 62 -1.26 6.51 -0.31
CA THR A 62 -0.97 6.89 -1.70
C THR A 62 -0.29 5.76 -2.44
N GLN A 63 -0.43 5.70 -3.77
CA GLN A 63 0.30 4.72 -4.59
C GLN A 63 1.81 4.74 -4.33
N LYS A 64 2.37 5.93 -4.09
CA LYS A 64 3.79 6.10 -3.79
C LYS A 64 4.17 5.42 -2.47
N GLN A 65 3.31 5.46 -1.46
CA GLN A 65 3.53 4.75 -0.19
C GLN A 65 3.39 3.24 -0.33
N LEU A 66 2.44 2.77 -1.16
CA LEU A 66 2.26 1.35 -1.41
C LEU A 66 3.40 0.75 -2.24
N LYS A 67 3.96 1.51 -3.19
CA LYS A 67 5.08 1.09 -4.04
C LYS A 67 6.45 1.15 -3.35
N ASN A 68 6.61 2.02 -2.33
CA ASN A 68 7.88 2.23 -1.62
C ASN A 68 7.83 1.76 -0.15
N GLY A 69 6.80 0.98 0.22
CA GLY A 69 6.57 0.46 1.57
C GLY A 69 7.37 -0.79 1.90
#